data_AF-A0A524NHD0-F1
#
_entry.id   AF-A0A524NHD0-F1
#
_cell.length_a   1.000
_cell.length_b   1.000
_cell.length_c   1.000
_cell.angle_alpha   90.00
_cell.angle_beta   90.00
_cell.angle_gamma   90.00
#
_symmetry.space_group_name_H-M   'P 1'
#
loop_
_entity.id
_entity.type
_entity.pdbx_description
1 polymer ?
#
loop_
_entity_poly.entity_id
_entity_poly.type
_entity_poly.pdbx_seq_one_letter_code
_entity_poly.pdbx_strand_id
1 'polypeptide(L)'
;MKFAEIAILLREIVDRCPGLDGSTITLIPQKAMYPLYNGYHINIKANLSKESLGNLRKIVEGHDLVMQIKSDSVIVYETRSS
;
A
#
# COMPACT_ATOMS: atom_id res chain seq x y z
N MET A 1 -8.44 -3.01 -4.55
CA MET A 1 -8.86 -2.85 -3.15
C MET A 1 -10.02 -1.88 -3.07
N LYS A 2 -11.06 -2.24 -2.33
CA LYS A 2 -12.18 -1.36 -1.98
C LYS A 2 -11.75 -0.36 -0.90
N PHE A 3 -12.51 0.72 -0.76
CA PHE A 3 -12.18 1.79 0.20
C PHE A 3 -12.13 1.32 1.66
N ALA A 4 -13.03 0.42 2.06
CA ALA A 4 -13.05 -0.13 3.43
C ALA A 4 -11.80 -0.96 3.75
N GLU A 5 -11.35 -1.79 2.81
CA GLU A 5 -10.13 -2.61 2.95
C GLU A 5 -8.89 -1.71 3.08
N ILE A 6 -8.85 -0.62 2.31
CA ILE A 6 -7.77 0.38 2.40
C ILE A 6 -7.74 1.03 3.78
N ALA A 7 -8.88 1.40 4.36
CA ALA A 7 -8.90 2.01 5.69
C ALA A 7 -8.33 1.08 6.77
N ILE A 8 -8.64 -0.23 6.68
CA ILE A 8 -8.08 -1.25 7.58
C ILE A 8 -6.57 -1.37 7.37
N LEU A 9 -6.13 -1.49 6.12
CA LEU A 9 -4.72 -1.61 5.78
C LEU A 9 -3.91 -0.39 6.27
N LEU A 10 -4.42 0.82 6.04
CA LEU A 10 -3.76 2.05 6.46
C LEU A 10 -3.63 2.15 7.98
N ARG A 11 -4.64 1.72 8.72
CA ARG A 11 -4.56 1.64 10.18
C ARG A 11 -3.45 0.69 10.62
N GLU A 12 -3.39 -0.52 10.07
CA GLU A 12 -2.33 -1.47 10.42
C GLU A 12 -0.93 -0.95 10.07
N ILE A 13 -0.80 -0.27 8.93
CA ILE A 13 0.45 0.36 8.50
C ILE A 13 0.88 1.43 9.50
N VAL A 14 -0.01 2.35 9.87
CA VAL A 14 0.30 3.41 10.85
C VAL A 14 0.65 2.82 12.22
N ASP A 15 -0.06 1.77 12.66
CA ASP A 15 0.14 1.16 13.98
C ASP A 15 1.46 0.36 14.08
N ARG A 16 1.99 -0.17 12.97
CA ARG A 16 3.10 -1.15 12.97
C ARG A 16 4.34 -0.72 12.18
N CYS A 17 4.27 0.34 11.38
CA CYS A 17 5.42 0.83 10.61
C CYS A 17 5.90 2.17 11.19
N PRO A 18 6.88 2.18 12.12
CA PRO A 18 7.38 3.43 12.69
C PRO A 18 8.01 4.33 11.61
N GLY A 19 8.01 5.65 11.84
CA GLY A 19 8.64 6.61 10.93
C GLY A 19 7.82 6.93 9.68
N LEU A 20 6.51 6.72 9.72
CA LEU A 20 5.57 7.19 8.70
C LEU A 20 5.14 8.64 8.88
N ASP A 21 5.50 9.29 9.99
CA ASP A 21 5.19 10.70 10.22
C ASP A 21 5.72 11.58 9.09
N GLY A 22 4.85 12.44 8.53
CA GLY A 22 5.16 13.29 7.38
C GLY A 22 5.17 12.56 6.02
N SER A 23 4.85 11.26 5.98
CA SER A 23 4.72 10.52 4.73
C SER A 23 3.47 10.93 3.97
N THR A 24 3.55 10.87 2.65
CA THR A 24 2.38 11.07 1.77
C THR A 24 1.85 9.71 1.33
N ILE A 25 0.58 9.45 1.62
CA ILE A 25 -0.11 8.25 1.15
C ILE A 25 -1.16 8.66 0.12
N THR A 26 -1.01 8.17 -1.10
CA THR A 26 -1.90 8.47 -2.22
C THR A 26 -2.72 7.25 -2.59
N LEU A 27 -4.05 7.40 -2.65
CA LEU A 27 -4.95 6.40 -3.23
C LEU A 27 -5.11 6.68 -4.71
N ILE A 28 -4.73 5.72 -5.56
CA ILE A 28 -4.79 5.85 -7.00
C ILE A 28 -5.92 4.95 -7.52
N PRO A 29 -6.99 5.50 -8.11
CA PRO A 29 -8.06 4.69 -8.70
C PRO A 29 -7.50 3.80 -9.81
N GLN A 30 -7.80 2.50 -9.76
CA GLN A 30 -7.35 1.56 -10.81
C GLN A 30 -7.91 1.95 -12.17
N LYS A 31 -9.15 2.47 -12.19
CA LYS A 31 -9.85 2.93 -13.41
C LYS A 31 -9.08 3.99 -14.21
N ALA A 32 -8.21 4.77 -13.56
CA ALA A 32 -7.38 5.77 -14.22
C ALA A 32 -6.29 5.15 -15.12
N MET A 33 -5.85 3.93 -14.83
CA MET A 33 -4.88 3.17 -15.64
C MET A 33 -5.53 2.01 -16.40
N TYR A 34 -6.59 1.41 -15.84
CA TYR A 34 -7.26 0.22 -16.37
C TYR A 34 -8.78 0.39 -16.27
N PRO A 35 -9.46 0.83 -17.33
CA PRO A 35 -10.87 1.24 -17.29
C PRO A 35 -11.88 0.19 -16.80
N LEU A 36 -11.52 -1.09 -16.91
CA LEU A 36 -12.36 -2.23 -16.51
C LEU A 36 -12.22 -2.62 -15.03
N TYR A 37 -11.26 -2.02 -14.32
CA TYR A 37 -10.93 -2.38 -12.95
C TYR A 37 -11.44 -1.32 -11.97
N ASN A 38 -12.05 -1.81 -10.89
CA ASN A 38 -12.57 -0.99 -9.81
C ASN A 38 -11.64 -1.04 -8.60
N GLY A 39 -11.74 -0.04 -7.73
CA GLY A 39 -10.92 0.05 -6.51
C GLY A 39 -9.66 0.88 -6.70
N TYR A 40 -8.70 0.70 -5.79
CA TYR A 40 -7.49 1.53 -5.73
C TYR A 40 -6.21 0.70 -5.57
N HIS A 41 -5.10 1.37 -5.86
CA HIS A 41 -3.75 1.03 -5.40
C HIS A 41 -3.28 2.12 -4.45
N ILE A 42 -2.32 1.81 -3.58
CA ILE A 42 -1.77 2.75 -2.60
C ILE A 42 -0.34 3.05 -2.99
N ASN A 43 0.02 4.33 -3.02
CA ASN A 43 1.40 4.77 -3.14
C ASN A 43 1.83 5.47 -1.84
N ILE A 44 2.81 4.92 -1.15
CA ILE A 44 3.35 5.44 0.10
C ILE A 44 4.71 6.08 -0.22
N LYS A 45 4.75 7.41 -0.25
CA LYS A 45 6.00 8.16 -0.42
C LYS A 45 6.59 8.43 0.96
N ALA A 46 7.63 7.68 1.31
CA ALA A 46 8.24 7.67 2.64
C ALA A 46 9.68 7.14 2.58
N ASN A 47 10.55 7.65 3.45
CA ASN A 47 11.86 7.04 3.72
C ASN A 47 11.69 5.97 4.78
N LEU A 48 11.25 4.77 4.36
CA LEU A 48 11.01 3.66 5.28
C LEU A 48 12.33 3.05 5.75
N SER A 49 12.43 2.84 7.07
CA SER A 49 13.50 2.05 7.65
C SER A 49 13.39 0.58 7.21
N LYS A 50 14.47 -0.21 7.39
CA LYS A 50 14.44 -1.65 7.14
C LYS A 50 13.37 -2.37 7.99
N GLU A 51 13.16 -1.91 9.22
CA GLU A 51 12.13 -2.44 10.12
C GLU A 51 10.73 -2.17 9.56
N SER A 52 10.45 -0.92 9.17
CA SER A 52 9.15 -0.51 8.64
C SER A 52 8.85 -1.21 7.31
N LEU A 53 9.85 -1.44 6.46
CA LEU A 53 9.73 -2.25 5.25
C LEU A 53 9.39 -3.71 5.56
N GLY A 54 10.02 -4.29 6.59
CA GLY A 54 9.72 -5.65 7.04
C GLY A 54 8.30 -5.81 7.56
N ASN A 55 7.83 -4.84 8.36
CA ASN A 55 6.45 -4.83 8.87
C ASN A 55 5.44 -4.58 7.75
N LEU A 56 5.74 -3.66 6.84
CA LEU A 56 4.89 -3.37 5.69
C LEU A 56 4.71 -4.60 4.81
N ARG A 57 5.78 -5.35 4.56
CA ARG A 57 5.72 -6.61 3.82
C ARG A 57 4.78 -7.62 4.46
N LYS A 58 4.88 -7.82 5.79
CA LYS A 58 3.99 -8.74 6.53
C LYS A 58 2.52 -8.33 6.45
N ILE A 59 2.25 -7.03 6.55
CA ILE A 59 0.89 -6.49 6.44
C ILE A 59 0.36 -6.74 5.02
N VAL A 60 1.13 -6.41 3.99
CA VAL A 60 0.76 -6.60 2.59
C VAL A 60 0.47 -8.08 2.30
N GLU A 61 1.36 -8.98 2.71
CA GLU A 61 1.19 -10.43 2.52
C GLU A 61 -0.04 -10.97 3.29
N GLY A 62 -0.31 -10.46 4.50
CA GLY A 62 -1.48 -10.87 5.31
C GLY A 62 -2.83 -10.44 4.73
N HIS A 63 -2.84 -9.50 3.79
CA HIS A 63 -4.03 -9.05 3.05
C HIS A 63 -4.08 -9.62 1.62
N ASP A 64 -3.24 -10.61 1.29
CA ASP A 64 -3.09 -11.19 -0.05
C ASP A 64 -2.76 -10.14 -1.15
N LEU A 65 -2.02 -9.09 -0.76
CA LEU A 65 -1.60 -8.00 -1.63
C LEU A 65 -0.15 -8.18 -2.10
N VAL A 66 0.24 -7.35 -3.06
CA VAL A 66 1.61 -7.23 -3.56
C VAL A 66 2.15 -5.85 -3.26
N MET A 67 3.46 -5.78 -2.99
CA MET A 67 4.18 -4.53 -2.92
C MET A 67 5.30 -4.45 -3.95
N GLN A 68 5.46 -3.26 -4.54
CA GLN A 68 6.61 -2.89 -5.34
C GLN A 68 7.37 -1.77 -4.64
N ILE A 69 8.66 -1.99 -4.36
CA ILE A 69 9.56 -0.99 -3.76
C ILE A 69 10.20 -0.17 -4.89
N LYS A 70 10.11 1.15 -4.79
CA LYS A 70 10.82 2.13 -5.62
C LYS A 70 11.81 2.91 -4.76
N SER A 71 12.63 3.74 -5.38
CA SER A 71 13.68 4.50 -4.70
C SER A 71 13.17 5.43 -3.60
N ASP A 72 11.97 5.99 -3.74
CA ASP A 72 11.38 6.98 -2.83
C ASP A 72 9.97 6.61 -2.34
N SER A 73 9.48 5.43 -2.74
CA SER A 73 8.09 5.07 -2.54
C SER A 73 7.85 3.56 -2.53
N VAL A 74 6.76 3.14 -1.90
CA VAL A 74 6.24 1.77 -1.95
C VAL A 74 4.84 1.79 -2.52
N ILE A 75 4.61 0.97 -3.55
CA ILE A 75 3.30 0.80 -4.17
C ILE A 75 2.70 -0.52 -3.70
N VAL A 76 1.47 -0.47 -3.17
CA VAL A 76 0.71 -1.65 -2.73
C VAL A 76 -0.52 -1.83 -3.61
N TYR A 77 -0.73 -3.05 -4.11
CA TYR A 77 -1.80 -3.37 -5.05
C TYR A 77 -2.21 -4.84 -4.97
N GLU A 78 -3.43 -5.16 -5.43
CA GLU A 78 -3.87 -6.54 -5.58
C GLU A 78 -3.12 -7.25 -6.71
N THR A 79 -2.75 -8.51 -6.49
CA THR A 79 -2.41 -9.41 -7.60
C THR A 79 -3.57 -9.46 -8.58
N ARG A 80 -3.26 -9.54 -9.87
CA ARG A 80 -4.28 -9.89 -10.86
C ARG A 80 -4.80 -11.28 -10.50
N SER A 81 -6.07 -11.40 -10.15
CA SER A 81 -6.78 -12.67 -10.34
C SER A 81 -6.74 -12.95 -11.83
N SER A 82 -6.03 -14.00 -12.23
CA SER A 82 -5.98 -14.48 -13.61
C SER A 82 -7.34 -15.01 -14.03
#